data_AF-A0A2R6PSA0-F1
#
_entry.id   AF-A0A2R6PSA0-F1
#
_cell.length_a   1.000
_cell.length_b   1.000
_cell.length_c   1.000
_cell.angle_alpha   90.00
_cell.angle_beta   90.00
_cell.angle_gamma   90.00
#
_symmetry.space_group_name_H-M   'P 1'
#
loop_
_entity.id
_entity.type
_entity.pdbx_description
1 polymer ?
#
loop_
_entity_poly.entity_id
_entity_poly.type
_entity_poly.pdbx_seq_one_letter_code
_entity_poly.pdbx_strand_id
1 'polypeptide(L)'
;MWRPLLEPYHLIIVQDGDPNKVIRVPDGFDYELYNRSDINRILGPKANCLSFKDSACWCFGFLVSKKKYIFTIDDDCFVAKDPSGKNVNAMAQHMQNLLTPSTPLFFNTLYDPFREGAGLSL
;
A
#
# COMPACT_ATOMS: atom_id res chain seq x y z
N MET A 1 -1.09 -6.20 -14.35
CA MET A 1 -0.85 -7.41 -13.54
C MET A 1 -0.08 -6.99 -12.30
N TRP A 2 -0.57 -7.34 -11.10
CA TRP A 2 -0.03 -6.84 -9.82
C TRP A 2 1.25 -7.52 -9.35
N ARG A 3 1.47 -8.79 -9.72
CA ARG A 3 2.59 -9.60 -9.19
C ARG A 3 3.96 -8.91 -9.25
N PRO A 4 4.41 -8.35 -10.38
CA PRO A 4 5.72 -7.70 -10.44
C PRO A 4 5.84 -6.44 -9.57
N LEU A 5 4.71 -5.85 -9.19
CA LEU A 5 4.65 -4.64 -8.36
C LEU A 5 4.65 -4.98 -6.86
N LEU A 6 4.07 -6.11 -6.48
CA LEU A 6 3.88 -6.50 -5.07
C LEU A 6 4.90 -7.52 -4.57
N GLU A 7 5.39 -8.42 -5.44
CA GLU A 7 6.32 -9.51 -5.07
C GLU A 7 7.59 -9.06 -4.34
N PRO A 8 8.19 -7.88 -4.63
CA PRO A 8 9.36 -7.41 -3.89
C PRO A 8 9.08 -6.98 -2.44
N TYR A 9 7.81 -6.88 -2.03
CA TYR A 9 7.39 -6.30 -0.76
C TYR A 9 6.70 -7.33 0.14
N HIS A 10 6.83 -7.12 1.45
CA HIS A 10 6.04 -7.84 2.44
C HIS A 10 4.61 -7.28 2.48
N LEU A 11 3.62 -8.15 2.39
CA LEU A 11 2.21 -7.77 2.35
C LEU A 11 1.54 -8.01 3.69
N ILE A 12 0.86 -6.99 4.22
CA ILE A 12 -0.09 -7.14 5.33
C ILE A 12 -1.47 -6.98 4.74
N ILE A 13 -2.23 -8.07 4.71
CA ILE A 13 -3.58 -8.10 4.15
C ILE A 13 -4.56 -8.10 5.30
N VAL A 14 -5.41 -7.08 5.36
CA VAL A 14 -6.48 -7.00 6.36
C VAL A 14 -7.82 -7.14 5.66
N GLN A 15 -8.49 -8.26 5.88
CA GLN A 15 -9.81 -8.54 5.35
C GLN A 15 -10.88 -7.82 6.19
N ASP A 16 -11.46 -6.77 5.62
CA ASP A 16 -12.56 -6.02 6.24
C ASP A 16 -13.95 -6.62 5.95
N GLY A 17 -14.08 -7.40 4.88
CA GLY A 17 -15.32 -8.08 4.51
C GLY A 17 -15.67 -9.29 5.40
N ASP A 18 -16.62 -10.10 4.93
CA ASP A 18 -17.07 -11.32 5.62
C ASP A 18 -15.86 -12.22 6.01
N PRO A 19 -15.58 -12.43 7.31
CA PRO A 19 -14.41 -13.17 7.77
C PRO A 19 -14.47 -14.67 7.43
N ASN A 20 -15.63 -15.18 7.02
CA ASN A 20 -15.79 -16.57 6.58
C ASN A 20 -15.37 -16.77 5.12
N LYS A 21 -15.21 -15.70 4.34
CA LYS A 21 -14.68 -15.79 2.98
C LYS A 21 -13.18 -16.05 3.03
N VAL A 22 -12.75 -17.09 2.34
CA VAL A 22 -11.34 -17.43 2.23
C VAL A 22 -10.71 -16.62 1.11
N ILE A 23 -9.78 -15.74 1.46
CA ILE A 23 -8.90 -15.07 0.49
C ILE A 23 -7.75 -16.01 0.14
N ARG A 24 -7.52 -16.22 -1.17
CA ARG A 24 -6.39 -17.01 -1.67
C ARG A 24 -5.31 -16.07 -2.20
N VAL A 25 -4.17 -16.06 -1.53
CA VAL A 25 -2.97 -15.38 -2.01
C VAL A 25 -2.17 -16.37 -2.86
N PRO A 26 -1.76 -16.02 -4.11
CA PRO A 26 -0.93 -16.89 -4.93
C PRO A 26 0.40 -17.24 -4.26
N ASP A 27 0.99 -18.37 -4.65
CA ASP A 27 2.28 -18.79 -4.11
C ASP A 27 3.40 -17.78 -4.41
N GLY A 28 4.35 -17.68 -3.47
CA GLY A 28 5.57 -16.88 -3.58
C GLY A 28 5.48 -15.46 -3.01
N PHE A 29 4.34 -15.02 -2.47
CA PHE A 29 4.27 -13.78 -1.71
C PHE A 29 4.70 -13.97 -0.26
N ASP A 30 5.48 -13.04 0.26
CA ASP A 30 5.72 -12.87 1.70
C ASP A 30 4.55 -12.06 2.29
N TYR A 31 3.68 -12.70 3.07
CA TYR A 31 2.49 -12.04 3.60
C TYR A 31 2.03 -12.51 4.99
N GLU A 32 1.34 -11.60 5.67
CA GLU A 32 0.48 -11.90 6.81
C GLU A 32 -0.97 -11.54 6.43
N LEU A 33 -1.92 -12.42 6.76
CA LEU A 33 -3.34 -12.21 6.51
C LEU A 33 -4.09 -12.17 7.84
N TYR A 34 -4.87 -11.11 8.03
CA TYR A 34 -5.67 -10.88 9.21
C TYR A 34 -7.12 -10.68 8.81
N ASN A 35 -8.05 -11.21 9.60
CA ASN A 35 -9.46 -10.87 9.51
C ASN A 35 -9.96 -10.29 10.84
N ARG A 36 -11.27 -10.01 10.88
CA ARG A 36 -11.95 -9.48 12.06
C ARG A 36 -11.70 -10.27 13.35
N SER A 37 -11.68 -11.60 13.26
CA SER A 37 -11.43 -12.49 14.41
C SER A 37 -10.02 -12.32 14.95
N ASP A 38 -9.03 -12.16 14.07
CA ASP A 38 -7.65 -11.91 14.47
C ASP A 38 -7.48 -10.56 15.15
N ILE A 39 -8.08 -9.50 14.59
CA ILE A 39 -8.04 -8.15 15.18
C ILE A 39 -8.64 -8.18 16.59
N ASN A 40 -9.80 -8.82 16.77
CA ASN A 40 -10.45 -8.94 18.07
C ASN A 40 -9.61 -9.72 19.06
N ARG A 41 -8.97 -10.82 18.62
CA ARG A 41 -8.09 -11.63 19.46
C ARG A 41 -6.81 -10.89 19.86
N ILE A 42 -6.22 -10.10 18.94
CA ILE A 42 -4.96 -9.39 19.16
C ILE A 42 -5.16 -8.13 20.01
N LEU A 43 -6.19 -7.32 19.73
CA LEU A 43 -6.44 -6.07 20.44
C LEU A 43 -7.31 -6.26 21.69
N GLY A 44 -8.06 -7.35 21.80
CA GLY A 44 -8.93 -7.65 22.93
C GLY A 44 -9.93 -6.52 23.19
N PRO A 45 -10.08 -6.03 24.43
CA PRO A 45 -10.97 -4.92 24.77
C PRO A 45 -10.71 -3.62 24.00
N LYS A 46 -9.49 -3.44 23.47
CA LYS A 46 -9.12 -2.26 22.69
C LYS A 46 -9.61 -2.32 21.24
N ALA A 47 -10.11 -3.47 20.76
CA ALA A 47 -10.55 -3.61 19.37
C ALA A 47 -11.59 -2.56 18.96
N ASN A 48 -12.38 -2.05 19.91
CA ASN A 48 -13.38 -1.01 19.69
C ASN A 48 -12.80 0.35 19.23
N CYS A 49 -11.48 0.58 19.35
CA CYS A 49 -10.86 1.80 18.83
C CYS A 49 -10.71 1.81 17.30
N LEU A 50 -10.84 0.65 16.65
CA LEU A 50 -10.85 0.53 15.21
C LEU A 50 -12.30 0.46 14.74
N SER A 51 -12.71 1.39 13.88
CA SER A 51 -14.02 1.31 13.22
C SER A 51 -14.08 0.04 12.37
N PHE A 52 -15.23 -0.64 12.39
CA PHE A 52 -15.51 -1.82 11.55
C PHE A 52 -16.32 -1.46 10.30
N LYS A 53 -16.32 -0.17 9.98
CA LYS A 53 -16.86 0.37 8.74
C LYS A 53 -15.72 1.01 7.99
N ASP A 54 -15.69 0.74 6.70
CA ASP A 54 -14.80 1.37 5.72
C ASP A 54 -13.32 1.07 5.98
N SER A 55 -12.46 1.85 5.32
CA SER A 55 -11.02 1.66 5.25
C SER A 55 -10.28 1.62 6.59
N ALA A 56 -10.93 1.85 7.74
CA ALA A 56 -10.31 1.85 9.08
C ALA A 56 -9.50 0.58 9.43
N CYS A 57 -9.70 -0.53 8.72
CA CYS A 57 -8.89 -1.73 8.80
C CYS A 57 -7.38 -1.47 8.52
N TRP A 58 -7.03 -0.48 7.70
CA TRP A 58 -5.63 -0.09 7.46
C TRP A 58 -4.89 0.38 8.72
N CYS A 59 -5.62 0.88 9.74
CA CYS A 59 -5.05 1.30 11.01
C CYS A 59 -4.46 0.12 11.76
N PHE A 60 -5.07 -1.06 11.62
CA PHE A 60 -4.51 -2.29 12.16
C PHE A 60 -3.18 -2.64 11.47
N GLY A 61 -3.09 -2.48 10.15
CA GLY A 61 -1.85 -2.66 9.39
C GLY A 61 -0.70 -1.80 9.91
N PHE A 62 -0.97 -0.53 10.26
CA PHE A 62 0.03 0.35 10.88
C PHE A 62 0.47 -0.14 12.28
N LEU A 63 -0.43 -0.74 13.06
CA LEU A 63 -0.11 -1.25 14.39
C LEU A 63 0.78 -2.50 14.37
N VAL A 64 0.61 -3.38 13.38
CA VAL A 64 1.34 -4.65 13.32
C VAL A 64 2.61 -4.60 12.47
N SER A 65 2.71 -3.63 11.55
CA SER A 65 3.87 -3.48 10.68
C SER A 65 5.12 -3.10 11.46
N LYS A 66 6.25 -3.71 11.07
CA LYS A 66 7.60 -3.38 11.55
C LYS A 66 8.44 -2.66 10.47
N LYS A 67 7.84 -2.35 9.32
CA LYS A 67 8.56 -1.77 8.17
C LYS A 67 8.65 -0.25 8.32
N LYS A 68 9.77 0.33 7.87
CA LYS A 68 10.00 1.79 7.91
C LYS A 68 9.03 2.57 7.03
N TYR A 69 8.67 2.00 5.88
CA TYR A 69 7.76 2.60 4.91
C TYR A 69 6.58 1.66 4.70
N ILE A 70 5.38 2.23 4.65
CA ILE A 70 4.13 1.49 4.49
C ILE A 70 3.36 2.15 3.35
N PHE A 71 2.94 1.34 2.38
CA PHE A 71 2.05 1.74 1.29
C PHE A 71 0.71 1.03 1.49
N THR A 72 -0.37 1.80 1.52
CA THR A 72 -1.74 1.26 1.61
C THR A 72 -2.35 1.21 0.21
N ILE A 73 -2.94 0.08 -0.15
CA ILE A 73 -3.61 -0.14 -1.44
C ILE A 73 -4.99 -0.71 -1.13
N ASP A 74 -6.02 -0.13 -1.73
CA ASP A 74 -7.40 -0.61 -1.60
C ASP A 74 -7.67 -1.78 -2.56
N ASP A 75 -8.68 -2.61 -2.27
CA ASP A 75 -8.98 -3.80 -3.07
C ASP A 75 -9.55 -3.50 -4.46
N ASP A 76 -10.12 -2.30 -4.63
CA ASP A 76 -10.64 -1.76 -5.90
C ASP A 76 -9.60 -0.96 -6.70
N CYS A 77 -8.34 -0.93 -6.26
CA CYS A 77 -7.27 -0.26 -6.99
C CYS A 77 -6.89 -1.00 -8.28
N PHE A 78 -6.41 -0.22 -9.26
CA PHE A 78 -5.87 -0.75 -10.53
C PHE A 78 -4.45 -0.27 -10.78
N VAL A 79 -3.67 -1.11 -11.47
CA VAL A 79 -2.34 -0.70 -11.96
C VAL A 79 -2.52 0.36 -13.05
N ALA A 80 -2.09 1.59 -12.74
CA ALA A 80 -2.11 2.68 -13.70
C ALA A 80 -1.25 2.37 -14.93
N LYS A 81 -1.65 2.91 -16.08
CA LYS A 81 -0.91 2.82 -17.35
C LYS A 81 -0.47 4.21 -17.79
N ASP A 82 0.74 4.30 -18.35
CA ASP A 82 1.21 5.52 -18.99
C ASP A 82 0.58 5.71 -20.39
N PRO A 83 0.83 6.83 -21.09
CA PRO A 83 0.29 7.05 -22.44
C PRO A 83 0.72 6.02 -23.49
N SER A 84 1.80 5.27 -23.26
CA SER A 84 2.23 4.15 -24.10
C SER A 84 1.51 2.84 -23.79
N GLY A 85 0.67 2.82 -22.76
CA GLY A 85 -0.06 1.65 -22.27
C GLY A 85 0.75 0.76 -21.33
N LYS A 86 1.96 1.18 -20.93
CA LYS A 86 2.83 0.42 -20.02
C LYS A 86 2.43 0.66 -18.58
N ASN A 87 2.50 -0.40 -17.76
CA ASN A 87 2.20 -0.32 -16.34
C ASN A 87 3.15 0.64 -15.61
N VAL A 88 2.58 1.48 -14.76
CA VAL A 88 3.30 2.43 -13.90
C VAL A 88 3.58 1.77 -12.56
N ASN A 89 4.85 1.72 -12.14
CA ASN A 89 5.22 1.28 -10.80
C ASN A 89 5.24 2.48 -9.83
N ALA A 90 4.08 2.84 -9.30
CA ALA A 90 3.93 3.98 -8.40
C ALA A 90 4.68 3.79 -7.08
N MET A 91 4.71 2.56 -6.54
CA MET A 91 5.43 2.25 -5.29
C MET A 91 6.93 2.49 -5.43
N ALA A 92 7.56 2.03 -6.52
CA ALA A 92 8.98 2.26 -6.76
C ALA A 92 9.31 3.75 -6.93
N GLN A 93 8.46 4.49 -7.66
CA GLN A 93 8.61 5.94 -7.84
C GLN A 93 8.51 6.70 -6.51
N HIS A 94 7.49 6.40 -5.70
CA HIS A 94 7.36 7.03 -4.39
C HIS A 94 8.49 6.65 -3.42
N MET A 95 8.96 5.39 -3.47
CA MET A 95 10.11 4.97 -2.68
C MET A 95 11.37 5.75 -3.07
N GLN A 96 11.63 5.91 -4.38
CA GLN A 96 12.75 6.70 -4.87
C GLN A 96 12.68 8.14 -4.35
N ASN A 97 11.51 8.75 -4.37
CA ASN A 97 11.29 10.08 -3.80
C ASN A 97 11.65 10.08 -2.31
N LEU A 98 11.03 9.22 -1.49
CA LEU A 98 11.28 9.16 -0.04
C LEU A 98 12.76 8.92 0.34
N LEU A 99 13.54 8.27 -0.53
CA LEU A 99 14.97 8.01 -0.31
C LEU A 99 15.90 9.09 -0.88
N THR A 100 15.38 10.00 -1.71
CA THR A 100 16.15 11.08 -2.31
C THR A 100 16.04 12.35 -1.45
N PRO A 101 17.17 12.95 -1.02
CA PRO A 101 17.13 14.22 -0.29
C PRO A 101 16.41 15.30 -1.09
N SER A 102 15.58 16.08 -0.42
CA SER A 102 15.02 17.30 -1.02
C SER A 102 16.13 18.29 -1.34
N THR A 103 16.06 18.92 -2.50
CA THR A 103 16.91 20.05 -2.88
C THR A 103 16.04 21.26 -3.20
N PRO A 104 16.59 22.49 -3.24
CA PRO A 104 15.83 23.67 -3.70
C PRO A 104 15.22 23.52 -5.10
N LEU A 105 15.76 22.61 -5.92
CA LEU A 105 15.29 22.29 -7.27
C LEU A 105 14.42 21.02 -7.34
N PHE A 106 14.33 20.27 -6.24
CA PHE A 106 13.59 19.02 -6.10
C PHE A 106 13.01 18.97 -4.70
N PHE A 107 11.83 19.57 -4.52
CA PHE A 107 11.03 19.25 -3.36
C PHE A 107 10.55 17.82 -3.52
N ASN A 108 10.64 17.04 -2.46
CA ASN A 108 10.36 15.60 -2.46
C ASN A 108 8.84 15.35 -2.58
N THR A 109 8.24 15.83 -3.66
CA THR A 109 6.83 15.75 -3.96
C THR A 109 6.48 14.31 -4.36
N LEU A 110 5.20 13.95 -4.29
CA LEU A 110 4.71 12.63 -4.67
C LEU A 110 4.97 12.28 -6.16
N TYR A 111 5.60 13.14 -6.96
CA TYR A 111 5.91 12.91 -8.37
C TYR A 111 7.28 13.47 -8.73
N ASP A 112 7.90 12.92 -9.78
CA ASP A 112 9.16 13.43 -10.34
C ASP A 112 8.88 14.68 -11.20
N PRO A 113 9.40 15.87 -10.83
CA PRO A 113 9.20 17.11 -11.57
C PRO A 113 9.96 17.15 -12.91
N PHE A 114 10.98 16.29 -13.10
CA PHE A 114 11.79 16.24 -14.32
C PHE A 114 11.28 15.21 -15.33
N ARG A 115 10.23 14.47 -14.98
CA ARG A 115 9.57 13.54 -15.90
C ARG A 115 8.95 14.31 -17.07
N GLU A 116 9.12 13.77 -18.27
CA GLU A 116 8.42 14.27 -19.46
C GLU A 116 6.90 14.31 -19.20
N GLY A 117 6.30 15.51 -19.34
CA GLY A 117 4.88 15.74 -19.04
C GLY A 117 4.56 16.20 -17.61
N ALA A 118 5.55 16.38 -16.72
CA ALA A 118 5.33 16.88 -15.35
C ALA A 118 4.98 18.38 -15.25
N GLY A 119 4.94 19.11 -16.37
CA GLY A 119 4.32 20.43 -16.45
C GLY A 119 5.08 21.58 -15.79
N LEU A 120 6.36 21.42 -15.43
CA LEU A 120 7.19 22.54 -14.99
C LEU A 120 7.91 23.16 -16.20
N SER A 121 7.15 23.92 -17.00
CA SER A 121 7.77 24.94 -17.85
C SER A 121 8.24 26.08 -16.93
N LEU A 122 9.55 26.23 -16.79
CA LEU A 122 10.13 27.54 -16.46
C LEU A 122 10.22 28.37 -17.75
#